data_AF-A0A0A3W491-F1
#
_entry.id   AF-A0A0A3W491-F1
#
_cell.length_a   1.000
_cell.length_b   1.000
_cell.length_c   1.000
_cell.angle_alpha   90.00
_cell.angle_beta   90.00
_cell.angle_gamma   90.00
#
_symmetry.space_group_name_H-M   'P 1'
#
loop_
_entity.id
_entity.type
_entity.pdbx_description
1 polymer ?
#
loop_
_entity_poly.entity_id
_entity_poly.type
_entity_poly.pdbx_seq_one_letter_code
_entity_poly.pdbx_strand_id
1 'polypeptide(L)'
;MLNPDLTLQKVFLNSATEALINFVARVFISFIFIGSAWMKIQNYDATAGYMESFHVPSELLPLSILLVGGGGLALLFGVQARLAALALAVFTFICGFIFHGSGTPDDNIHLMKNVAMTGGLLFVFLHGAGQFSLDHLMTRKITQYRRI
;
A
#
# COMPACT_ATOMS: atom_id res chain seq x y z
N MET A 1 16.83 -18.61 -31.30
CA MET A 1 15.43 -18.23 -31.01
C MET A 1 15.46 -17.17 -29.91
N LEU A 2 14.91 -15.98 -30.15
CA LEU A 2 14.77 -14.95 -29.10
C LEU A 2 13.78 -15.46 -28.07
N ASN A 3 14.26 -15.83 -26.88
CA ASN A 3 13.39 -16.14 -25.74
C ASN A 3 13.15 -14.83 -24.96
N PRO A 4 11.93 -14.28 -24.96
CA PRO A 4 11.61 -13.05 -24.25
C PRO A 4 11.84 -13.20 -22.74
N ASP A 5 11.63 -14.39 -22.17
CA ASP A 5 11.82 -14.64 -20.74
C ASP A 5 13.30 -14.52 -20.33
N LEU A 6 14.22 -15.05 -21.15
CA LEU A 6 15.67 -14.93 -20.89
C LEU A 6 16.17 -13.49 -21.03
N THR A 7 15.52 -12.69 -21.87
CA THR A 7 15.87 -11.28 -22.07
C THR A 7 15.36 -10.45 -20.89
N LEU A 8 14.13 -10.69 -20.45
CA LEU A 8 13.54 -10.06 -19.26
C LEU A 8 14.30 -10.45 -18.00
N GLN A 9 14.70 -11.72 -17.85
CA GLN A 9 15.48 -12.18 -16.71
C GLN A 9 16.79 -11.39 -16.59
N LYS A 10 17.51 -11.14 -17.68
CA LYS A 10 18.73 -10.30 -17.66
C LYS A 10 18.47 -8.85 -17.25
N VAL A 11 17.32 -8.29 -17.63
CA VAL A 11 16.90 -6.94 -17.22
C VAL A 11 16.57 -6.91 -15.71
N PHE A 12 15.90 -7.94 -15.20
CA PHE A 12 15.61 -8.11 -13.77
C PHE A 12 16.86 -8.49 -12.95
N LEU A 13 17.86 -9.16 -13.53
CA LEU A 13 19.14 -9.42 -12.85
C LEU A 13 19.94 -8.15 -12.55
N ASN A 14 19.56 -7.01 -13.13
CA ASN A 14 20.11 -5.72 -12.73
C ASN A 14 19.41 -5.19 -11.47
N SER A 15 20.14 -5.24 -10.36
CA SER A 15 19.67 -4.74 -9.05
C SER A 15 19.15 -3.29 -9.05
N ALA A 16 19.63 -2.43 -9.96
CA ALA A 16 19.12 -1.06 -10.10
C ALA A 16 17.72 -1.03 -10.76
N THR A 17 17.48 -1.89 -11.74
CA THR A 17 16.17 -2.05 -12.38
C THR A 17 15.15 -2.59 -11.39
N GLU A 18 15.51 -3.61 -10.60
CA GLU A 18 14.63 -4.13 -9.53
C GLU A 18 14.29 -3.06 -8.50
N ALA A 19 15.29 -2.29 -8.06
CA ALA A 19 15.10 -1.20 -7.10
C ALA A 19 14.14 -0.13 -7.64
N LEU A 20 14.29 0.24 -8.92
CA LEU A 20 13.42 1.21 -9.58
C LEU A 20 11.99 0.70 -9.72
N ILE A 21 11.81 -0.55 -10.19
CA ILE A 21 10.48 -1.15 -10.36
C ILE A 21 9.78 -1.28 -9.00
N ASN A 22 10.48 -1.72 -7.96
CA ASN A 22 9.92 -1.79 -6.61
C ASN A 22 9.46 -0.40 -6.13
N PHE A 23 10.29 0.63 -6.32
CA PHE A 23 9.93 2.00 -5.95
C PHE A 23 8.69 2.49 -6.71
N VAL A 24 8.64 2.32 -8.04
CA VAL A 24 7.48 2.72 -8.86
C VAL A 24 6.22 1.97 -8.46
N ALA A 25 6.32 0.67 -8.20
CA ALA A 25 5.19 -0.13 -7.71
C ALA A 25 4.66 0.42 -6.36
N ARG A 26 5.55 0.75 -5.42
CA ARG A 26 5.16 1.38 -4.14
C ARG A 26 4.56 2.75 -4.33
N VAL A 27 5.06 3.57 -5.26
CA VAL A 27 4.45 4.88 -5.60
C VAL A 27 3.02 4.68 -6.05
N PHE A 28 2.76 3.78 -7.02
CA PHE A 28 1.41 3.55 -7.53
C PHE A 28 0.46 2.97 -6.48
N ILE A 29 0.91 2.02 -5.66
CA ILE A 29 0.10 1.49 -4.57
C ILE A 29 -0.17 2.59 -3.53
N SER A 30 0.83 3.36 -3.12
CA SER A 30 0.68 4.42 -2.11
C SER A 30 -0.23 5.57 -2.56
N PHE A 31 -0.25 5.88 -3.87
CA PHE A 31 -1.00 7.01 -4.42
C PHE A 31 -2.48 6.96 -4.04
N ILE A 32 -3.11 5.80 -4.17
CA ILE A 32 -4.54 5.67 -3.87
C ILE A 32 -4.83 5.77 -2.36
N PHE A 33 -3.90 5.34 -1.51
CA PHE A 33 -4.03 5.46 -0.05
C PHE A 33 -3.91 6.91 0.40
N ILE A 34 -2.89 7.61 -0.08
CA ILE A 34 -2.68 9.03 0.24
C ILE A 34 -3.85 9.87 -0.29
N GLY A 35 -4.28 9.62 -1.53
CA GLY A 35 -5.46 10.27 -2.10
C GLY A 35 -6.74 9.97 -1.30
N SER A 36 -6.94 8.71 -0.89
CA SER A 36 -8.11 8.33 -0.09
C SER A 36 -8.12 9.01 1.27
N ALA A 37 -6.99 9.09 1.96
CA ALA A 37 -6.88 9.80 3.23
C ALA A 37 -7.15 11.31 3.06
N TRP A 38 -6.60 11.91 2.01
CA TRP A 38 -6.84 13.32 1.70
C TRP A 38 -8.34 13.59 1.46
N MET A 39 -9.01 12.75 0.67
CA MET A 39 -10.45 12.89 0.42
C MET A 39 -11.29 12.73 1.69
N LYS A 40 -10.90 11.84 2.62
CA LYS A 40 -11.56 11.72 3.93
C LYS A 40 -11.41 12.97 4.79
N ILE A 41 -10.26 13.65 4.72
CA ILE A 41 -10.03 14.91 5.44
C ILE A 41 -10.89 16.03 4.84
N GLN A 42 -10.97 16.12 3.51
CA GLN A 42 -11.77 17.16 2.83
C GLN A 42 -13.27 16.95 3.03
N ASN A 43 -13.73 15.69 3.02
CA ASN A 43 -15.13 15.32 3.13
C ASN A 43 -15.42 14.63 4.47
N TYR A 44 -14.94 15.22 5.58
CA TYR A 44 -14.95 14.55 6.89
C TYR A 44 -16.36 14.15 7.35
N ASP A 45 -17.28 15.11 7.43
CA ASP A 45 -18.65 14.86 7.90
C ASP A 45 -19.42 13.90 6.99
N ALA A 46 -19.24 14.02 5.68
CA ALA A 46 -19.85 13.11 4.71
C ALA A 46 -19.30 11.68 4.85
N THR A 47 -17.99 11.54 5.10
CA THR A 47 -17.37 10.23 5.35
C THR A 47 -17.86 9.63 6.66
N ALA A 48 -17.98 10.44 7.71
CA ALA A 48 -18.49 10.01 9.01
C ALA A 48 -19.93 9.48 8.89
N GLY A 49 -20.82 10.22 8.24
CA GLY A 49 -22.20 9.77 7.99
C GLY A 49 -22.27 8.51 7.11
N TYR A 50 -21.38 8.38 6.13
CA TYR A 50 -21.28 7.17 5.32
C TYR A 50 -20.85 5.96 6.16
N MET A 51 -19.86 6.12 7.07
CA MET A 51 -19.46 5.06 8.00
C MET A 51 -20.62 4.60 8.88
N GLU A 52 -21.38 5.55 9.43
CA GLU A 52 -22.55 5.26 10.27
C GLU A 52 -23.65 4.52 9.51
N SER A 53 -23.86 4.80 8.22
CA SER A 53 -24.82 4.04 7.40
C SER A 53 -24.47 2.56 7.24
N PHE A 54 -23.20 2.19 7.47
CA PHE A 54 -22.71 0.81 7.50
C PHE A 54 -22.49 0.29 8.93
N HIS A 55 -23.04 0.97 9.94
CA HIS A 55 -22.88 0.63 11.35
C HIS A 55 -21.42 0.64 11.83
N VAL A 56 -20.55 1.40 11.15
CA VAL A 56 -19.17 1.62 11.57
C VAL A 56 -19.12 2.93 12.38
N PRO A 57 -18.63 2.90 13.63
CA PRO A 57 -18.55 4.10 14.47
C PRO A 57 -17.69 5.20 13.81
N SER A 58 -18.20 6.42 13.72
CA SER A 58 -17.53 7.55 13.08
C SER A 58 -16.30 8.03 13.86
N GLU A 59 -16.17 7.68 15.14
CA GLU A 59 -15.00 7.95 15.98
C GLU A 59 -13.75 7.21 15.49
N LEU A 60 -13.91 6.17 14.66
CA LEU A 60 -12.81 5.47 14.01
C LEU A 60 -12.26 6.22 12.79
N LEU A 61 -12.94 7.26 12.29
CA LEU A 61 -12.53 7.99 11.10
C LEU A 61 -11.11 8.57 11.22
N PRO A 62 -10.71 9.26 12.31
CA PRO A 62 -9.33 9.74 12.49
C PRO A 62 -8.31 8.61 12.44
N LEU A 63 -8.60 7.47 13.07
CA LEU A 63 -7.72 6.30 13.06
C LEU A 63 -7.60 5.73 11.64
N SER A 64 -8.69 5.68 10.89
CA SER A 64 -8.67 5.23 9.49
C SER A 64 -7.85 6.18 8.60
N ILE A 65 -7.93 7.50 8.81
CA ILE A 65 -7.14 8.52 8.10
C ILE A 65 -5.66 8.34 8.43
N LEU A 66 -5.33 8.16 9.71
CA LEU A 66 -3.95 7.92 10.14
C LEU A 66 -3.39 6.63 9.55
N LEU A 67 -4.15 5.54 9.58
CA LEU A 67 -3.74 4.26 9.04
C LEU A 67 -3.55 4.31 7.53
N VAL A 68 -4.51 4.86 6.79
CA VAL A 68 -4.48 4.92 5.33
C VAL A 68 -3.46 5.95 4.84
N GLY A 69 -3.49 7.16 5.39
CA GLY A 69 -2.57 8.24 5.02
C GLY A 69 -1.15 7.97 5.50
N GLY A 70 -1.00 7.66 6.78
CA GLY A 70 0.29 7.32 7.39
C GLY A 70 0.88 6.03 6.82
N GLY A 71 0.07 4.98 6.66
CA GLY A 71 0.49 3.75 6.00
C GLY A 71 0.86 3.96 4.53
N GLY A 72 0.12 4.79 3.80
CA GLY A 72 0.43 5.17 2.42
C GLY A 72 1.77 5.89 2.31
N LEU A 73 2.04 6.86 3.19
CA LEU A 73 3.32 7.56 3.25
C LEU A 73 4.47 6.63 3.67
N ALA A 74 4.24 5.76 4.67
CA ALA A 74 5.22 4.76 5.09
C ALA A 74 5.57 3.80 3.95
N LEU A 75 4.58 3.39 3.15
CA LEU A 75 4.79 2.57 1.96
C LEU A 75 5.59 3.32 0.88
N LEU A 76 5.26 4.59 0.62
CA LEU A 76 5.93 5.44 -0.37
C LEU A 76 7.42 5.61 -0.05
N PHE A 77 7.73 6.02 1.17
CA PHE A 77 9.12 6.23 1.61
C PHE A 77 9.84 4.93 2.00
N GLY A 78 9.10 3.83 2.09
CA GLY A 78 9.62 2.53 2.48
C GLY A 78 10.13 2.53 3.92
N VAL A 79 9.30 3.02 4.85
CA VAL A 79 9.51 2.98 6.29
C VAL A 79 8.66 1.85 6.86
N GLN A 80 9.29 0.87 7.48
CA GLN A 80 8.63 -0.35 7.97
C GLN A 80 7.69 -0.95 6.92
N ALA A 81 8.13 -1.00 5.66
CA ALA A 81 7.23 -1.19 4.53
C ALA A 81 6.45 -2.50 4.59
N ARG A 82 7.02 -3.56 5.19
CA ARG A 82 6.33 -4.84 5.40
C ARG A 82 5.15 -4.68 6.35
N LEU A 83 5.36 -4.03 7.49
CA LEU A 83 4.30 -3.81 8.49
C LEU A 83 3.23 -2.88 7.94
N ALA A 84 3.64 -1.78 7.29
CA ALA A 84 2.71 -0.86 6.64
C ALA A 84 1.87 -1.58 5.56
N ALA A 85 2.50 -2.38 4.71
CA ALA A 85 1.81 -3.13 3.67
C ALA A 85 0.82 -4.15 4.25
N LEU A 86 1.21 -4.89 5.31
CA LEU A 86 0.33 -5.86 5.95
C LEU A 86 -0.88 -5.17 6.61
N ALA A 87 -0.65 -4.07 7.33
CA ALA A 87 -1.72 -3.32 7.99
C ALA A 87 -2.70 -2.75 6.97
N LEU A 88 -2.20 -2.15 5.89
CA LEU A 88 -3.02 -1.67 4.78
C LEU A 88 -3.75 -2.81 4.07
N ALA A 89 -3.12 -3.97 3.86
CA ALA A 89 -3.75 -5.11 3.20
C ALA A 89 -4.96 -5.61 3.98
N VAL A 90 -4.80 -5.83 5.28
CA VAL A 90 -5.90 -6.26 6.16
C VAL A 90 -7.02 -5.22 6.18
N PHE A 91 -6.67 -3.94 6.34
CA PHE A 91 -7.65 -2.85 6.35
C PHE A 91 -8.40 -2.75 5.02
N THR A 92 -7.70 -2.73 3.88
CA THR A 92 -8.30 -2.62 2.55
C THR A 92 -9.22 -3.80 2.23
N PHE A 93 -8.80 -5.01 2.59
CA PHE A 93 -9.62 -6.20 2.40
C PHE A 93 -10.93 -6.10 3.19
N ILE A 94 -10.85 -5.79 4.48
CA ILE A 94 -12.02 -5.63 5.36
C ILE A 94 -12.94 -4.51 4.83
N CYS A 95 -12.39 -3.33 4.51
CA CYS A 95 -13.18 -2.21 3.99
C CYS A 95 -13.85 -2.51 2.66
N GLY A 96 -13.25 -3.34 1.79
CA GLY A 96 -13.89 -3.80 0.57
C GLY A 96 -15.22 -4.49 0.83
N PHE A 97 -15.26 -5.44 1.75
CA PHE A 97 -16.50 -6.17 2.06
C PHE A 97 -17.51 -5.33 2.85
N ILE A 98 -17.04 -4.47 3.76
CA ILE A 98 -17.94 -3.62 4.54
C ILE A 98 -18.64 -2.59 3.65
N PHE A 99 -17.88 -1.81 2.87
CA PHE A 99 -18.43 -0.66 2.15
C PHE A 99 -18.91 -0.98 0.73
N HIS A 100 -18.45 -2.09 0.14
CA HIS A 100 -18.71 -2.43 -1.27
C HIS A 100 -19.23 -3.85 -1.46
N GLY A 101 -19.90 -4.41 -0.44
CA GLY A 101 -20.49 -5.74 -0.46
C GLY A 101 -21.94 -5.82 -0.97
N SER A 102 -22.54 -4.71 -1.41
CA SER A 102 -23.97 -4.63 -1.75
C SER A 102 -24.36 -5.40 -3.02
N GLY A 103 -23.39 -5.69 -3.89
CA GLY A 103 -23.60 -6.36 -5.18
C GLY A 103 -24.04 -5.45 -6.32
N THR A 104 -24.17 -4.13 -6.10
CA THR A 104 -24.39 -3.17 -7.20
C THR A 104 -23.19 -3.14 -8.15
N PRO A 105 -23.36 -2.79 -9.44
CA PRO A 105 -22.24 -2.74 -10.39
C PRO A 105 -21.09 -1.83 -9.93
N ASP A 106 -21.40 -0.70 -9.32
CA ASP A 106 -20.41 0.26 -8.80
C ASP A 106 -19.64 -0.33 -7.60
N ASP A 107 -20.34 -0.90 -6.63
CA ASP A 107 -19.71 -1.56 -5.48
C ASP A 107 -18.86 -2.76 -5.89
N ASN A 108 -19.30 -3.55 -6.87
CA ASN A 108 -18.50 -4.66 -7.36
C ASN A 108 -17.14 -4.18 -7.91
N ILE A 109 -17.11 -3.04 -8.61
CA ILE A 109 -15.85 -2.45 -9.10
C ILE A 109 -14.96 -2.02 -7.94
N HIS A 110 -15.52 -1.37 -6.92
CA HIS A 110 -14.76 -0.95 -5.75
C HIS A 110 -14.25 -2.11 -4.90
N LEU A 111 -15.03 -3.18 -4.77
CA LEU A 111 -14.62 -4.43 -4.13
C LEU A 111 -13.47 -5.09 -4.89
N MET A 112 -13.61 -5.26 -6.22
CA MET A 112 -12.55 -5.83 -7.07
C MET A 112 -11.25 -5.02 -6.98
N LYS A 113 -11.35 -3.69 -6.98
CA LYS A 113 -10.22 -2.79 -6.76
C LYS A 113 -9.55 -3.05 -5.41
N ASN A 114 -10.31 -3.13 -4.32
CA ASN A 114 -9.75 -3.39 -2.98
C ASN A 114 -9.10 -4.79 -2.90
N VAL A 115 -9.67 -5.81 -3.52
CA VAL A 115 -9.06 -7.16 -3.61
C VAL A 115 -7.74 -7.12 -4.39
N ALA A 116 -7.71 -6.46 -5.55
CA ALA A 116 -6.49 -6.30 -6.34
C ALA A 116 -5.39 -5.54 -5.59
N MET A 117 -5.76 -4.45 -4.90
CA MET A 117 -4.84 -3.68 -4.04
C MET A 117 -4.28 -4.52 -2.90
N THR A 118 -5.13 -5.34 -2.26
CA THR A 118 -4.70 -6.28 -1.21
C THR A 118 -3.62 -7.22 -1.74
N GLY A 119 -3.81 -7.77 -2.94
CA GLY A 119 -2.78 -8.59 -3.61
C GLY A 119 -1.45 -7.84 -3.81
N GLY A 120 -1.50 -6.61 -4.32
CA GLY A 120 -0.31 -5.77 -4.50
C GLY A 120 0.42 -5.48 -3.18
N LEU A 121 -0.32 -5.23 -2.10
CA LEU A 121 0.25 -5.02 -0.76
C LEU A 121 0.88 -6.30 -0.21
N LEU A 122 0.29 -7.47 -0.43
CA LEU A 122 0.89 -8.74 -0.04
C LEU A 122 2.21 -9.00 -0.79
N PHE A 123 2.33 -8.58 -2.05
CA PHE A 123 3.61 -8.60 -2.76
C PHE A 123 4.65 -7.69 -2.08
N VAL A 124 4.28 -6.48 -1.64
CA VAL A 124 5.20 -5.61 -0.89
C VAL A 124 5.52 -6.20 0.49
N PHE A 125 4.56 -6.81 1.17
CA PHE A 125 4.79 -7.52 2.43
C PHE A 125 5.81 -8.66 2.24
N LEU A 126 5.73 -9.42 1.15
CA LEU A 126 6.63 -10.53 0.84
C LEU A 126 8.05 -10.06 0.46
N HIS A 127 8.17 -9.03 -0.36
CA HIS A 127 9.45 -8.59 -0.94
C HIS A 127 10.13 -7.45 -0.18
N GLY A 128 9.37 -6.64 0.57
CA GLY A 128 9.87 -5.44 1.27
C GLY A 128 10.10 -4.23 0.36
N ALA A 129 10.75 -3.20 0.90
CA ALA A 129 10.85 -1.86 0.31
C ALA A 129 11.91 -1.68 -0.79
N GLY A 130 12.78 -2.67 -1.01
CA GLY A 130 13.90 -2.56 -1.95
C GLY A 130 14.96 -1.53 -1.55
N GLN A 131 15.92 -1.27 -2.45
CA GLN A 131 17.09 -0.41 -2.16
C GLN A 131 16.73 1.09 -2.06
N PHE A 132 15.73 1.56 -2.82
CA PHE A 132 15.25 2.94 -2.77
C PHE A 132 14.23 3.14 -1.65
N SER A 133 14.66 2.93 -0.41
CA SER A 133 13.81 3.02 0.78
C SER A 133 14.58 3.54 2.00
N LEU A 134 13.86 4.15 2.93
CA LEU A 134 14.43 4.54 4.22
C LEU A 134 14.84 3.32 5.06
N ASP A 135 14.11 2.19 4.96
CA ASP A 135 14.47 0.92 5.59
C ASP A 135 15.88 0.45 5.19
N HIS A 136 16.24 0.59 3.91
CA HIS A 136 17.57 0.23 3.42
C HIS A 136 18.66 1.15 3.98
N LEU A 137 18.40 2.46 4.05
CA LEU A 137 19.32 3.45 4.62
C LEU A 137 19.59 3.19 6.11
N MET A 138 18.56 2.85 6.89
CA MET A 138 18.69 2.55 8.32
C MET A 138 19.51 1.27 8.54
N THR A 139 19.26 0.22 7.76
CA THR A 139 19.98 -1.06 7.88
C THR A 139 21.46 -0.94 7.51
N ARG A 140 21.78 -0.14 6.48
CA ARG A 140 23.18 0.14 6.09
C ARG A 140 23.98 0.80 7.22
N LYS A 141 23.41 1.79 7.92
CA LYS A 141 24.08 2.47 9.04
C LYS A 141 24.40 1.52 10.19
N ILE A 142 23.47 0.65 10.57
CA ILE A 142 23.66 -0.31 11.67
C ILE A 142 24.79 -1.31 11.35
N THR A 143 24.86 -1.78 10.10
CA THR A 143 25.90 -2.74 9.68
C THR A 143 27.29 -2.11 9.65
N GLN A 144 27.39 -0.83 9.29
CA GLN A 144 28.67 -0.11 9.34
C GLN A 144 29.14 0.13 10.78
N TYR A 145 28.24 0.47 11.71
CA TYR A 145 28.61 0.72 13.10
C TYR A 145 29.08 -0.54 13.85
N ARG A 146 28.60 -1.73 13.48
CA ARG A 146 29.04 -3.01 14.06
C ARG A 146 30.39 -3.53 13.54
N ARG A 147 31.00 -2.88 12.56
CA ARG A 147 32.28 -3.29 11.95
C ARG A 147 33.47 -2.44 12.40
N ILE A 148 33.26 -1.58 13.40
CA ILE A 148 34.26 -0.72 14.04
C ILE A 148 34.33 -1.15 15.51
#